data_AF-A0A2X3JMS0-F1
#
_entry.id   AF-A0A2X3JMS0-F1
#
_cell.length_a   1.000
_cell.length_b   1.000
_cell.length_c   1.000
_cell.angle_alpha   90.00
_cell.angle_beta   90.00
_cell.angle_gamma   90.00
#
_symmetry.space_group_name_H-M   'P 1'
#
loop_
_entity.id
_entity.type
_entity.pdbx_description
1 polymer ?
#
loop_
_entity_poly.entity_id
_entity_poly.type
_entity_poly.pdbx_seq_one_letter_code
_entity_poly.pdbx_strand_id
1 'polypeptide(L)' 'MVISSDDKAHRVIKARRSANDFLGFFSQWTGIKAKEINIKYPFISEKKAGSIYITNVQLQKVDYNHLGTDIFDPKP' A
#
# COMPACT_ATOMS: atom_id res chain seq x y z
N MET A 1 -2.68 -9.90 -2.51
CA MET A 1 -1.93 -10.99 -1.85
C MET A 1 -0.62 -11.15 -2.63
N VAL A 2 0.53 -11.18 -1.96
CA VAL A 2 1.84 -11.40 -2.59
C VAL A 2 2.31 -12.75 -2.09
N ILE A 3 2.74 -13.62 -3.01
CA ILE A 3 3.16 -15.00 -2.72
C ILE A 3 4.64 -15.09 -3.06
N SER A 4 5.47 -15.50 -2.09
CA SER A 4 6.90 -15.78 -2.28
C SER A 4 7.12 -17.28 -2.33
N SER A 5 8.13 -17.74 -3.10
CA SER A 5 8.51 -19.16 -3.14
C SER A 5 8.92 -19.71 -1.78
N ASP A 6 9.43 -18.84 -0.91
CA ASP A 6 9.97 -19.21 0.40
C ASP A 6 8.96 -19.01 1.54
N ASP A 7 7.69 -18.71 1.22
CA ASP A 7 6.66 -18.53 2.22
C ASP A 7 6.36 -19.85 2.93
N LYS A 8 6.80 -19.95 4.20
CA LYS A 8 6.55 -21.12 5.06
C LYS A 8 5.20 -21.08 5.78
N ALA A 9 4.52 -19.94 5.76
CA ALA A 9 3.22 -19.74 6.39
C ALA A 9 2.42 -18.69 5.62
N HIS A 10 1.10 -18.90 5.54
CA HIS A 10 0.20 -17.90 4.98
C HIS A 10 0.10 -16.69 5.93
N ARG A 11 0.69 -15.56 5.51
CA ARG A 11 0.64 -14.31 6.28
C ARG A 11 -0.17 -13.25 5.55
N VAL A 12 -1.27 -12.82 6.16
CA VAL A 12 -2.10 -11.71 5.67
C VAL A 12 -1.71 -10.43 6.39
N ILE A 13 -1.13 -9.48 5.67
CA ILE A 13 -0.81 -8.15 6.20
C ILE A 13 -2.05 -7.27 6.07
N LYS A 14 -2.66 -6.91 7.21
CA LYS A 14 -3.85 -6.03 7.28
C LYS A 14 -3.53 -4.53 7.31
N ALA A 15 -2.25 -4.17 7.23
CA ALA A 15 -1.84 -2.77 7.22
C ALA A 15 -2.31 -2.08 5.94
N ARG A 16 -2.96 -0.91 6.09
CA ARG A 16 -3.42 -0.11 4.95
C ARG A 16 -2.24 0.39 4.11
N ARG A 17 -2.42 0.41 2.79
CA ARG A 17 -1.41 0.83 1.79
C ARG A 17 -2.07 1.69 0.72
N SER A 18 -1.33 2.65 0.18
CA SER A 18 -1.76 3.44 -0.97
C SER A 18 -1.14 2.92 -2.26
N ALA A 19 -1.83 3.09 -3.39
CA ALA A 19 -1.23 2.91 -4.71
C ALA A 19 -0.06 3.89 -4.95
N ASN A 20 -0.04 5.03 -4.26
CA ASN A 20 1.08 5.98 -4.32
C ASN A 20 2.40 5.39 -3.80
N ASP A 21 2.34 4.32 -3.01
CA ASP A 21 3.51 3.61 -2.48
C ASP A 21 3.94 2.43 -3.37
N PHE A 22 3.31 2.27 -4.55
CA PHE A 22 3.54 1.14 -5.46
C PHE A 22 5.00 0.96 -5.86
N LEU A 23 5.73 2.05 -6.15
CA LEU A 23 7.13 1.93 -6.54
C LEU A 23 7.99 1.36 -5.41
N GLY A 24 7.68 1.71 -4.16
CA GLY A 24 8.33 1.13 -2.98
C GLY A 24 8.01 -0.35 -2.81
N PHE A 25 6.76 -0.75 -3.04
CA PHE A 25 6.37 -2.16 -3.09
C PHE A 25 7.15 -2.93 -4.17
N PHE A 26 7.13 -2.43 -5.40
CA PHE A 26 7.72 -3.08 -6.55
C PHE A 26 9.23 -3.25 -6.38
N SER A 27 9.93 -2.20 -5.94
CA SER A 27 11.37 -2.26 -5.65
C SER A 27 11.68 -3.26 -4.54
N GLN A 28 10.90 -3.27 -3.45
CA GLN A 28 11.13 -4.23 -2.35
C GLN A 28 10.90 -5.68 -2.81
N TRP A 29 9.87 -5.93 -3.61
CA TRP A 29 9.54 -7.27 -4.07
C TRP A 29 10.56 -7.83 -5.07
N THR A 30 11.08 -6.97 -5.96
CA THR A 30 12.05 -7.37 -7.00
C THR A 30 13.51 -7.28 -6.55
N GLY A 31 13.78 -6.58 -5.45
CA GLY A 31 15.15 -6.29 -5.00
C GLY A 31 15.87 -5.19 -5.79
N ILE A 32 15.19 -4.53 -6.74
CA ILE A 32 15.76 -3.42 -7.52
C ILE A 32 16.08 -2.25 -6.59
N LYS A 33 17.30 -1.70 -6.73
CA LYS A 33 17.75 -0.52 -5.99
C LYS A 33 18.13 0.58 -6.97
N ALA A 34 17.61 1.78 -6.74
CA ALA A 34 17.97 2.99 -7.46
C ALA A 34 17.95 4.18 -6.48
N LYS A 35 18.77 5.19 -6.72
CA LYS A 35 18.92 6.34 -5.82
C LYS A 35 17.62 7.15 -5.71
N GLU A 36 16.83 7.14 -6.78
CA GLU A 36 15.56 7.83 -6.94
C GLU A 36 14.42 7.15 -6.17
N ILE A 37 14.59 5.87 -5.81
CA ILE A 37 13.59 5.08 -5.08
C ILE A 37 13.84 5.23 -3.59
N ASN A 38 13.24 6.27 -3.00
CA ASN A 38 13.31 6.51 -1.56
C ASN A 38 12.18 5.78 -0.81
N ILE A 39 12.47 4.58 -0.31
CA ILE A 39 11.53 3.77 0.47
C ILE A 39 11.48 4.28 1.91
N LYS A 40 10.37 4.93 2.29
CA LYS A 40 10.17 5.49 3.65
C LYS A 40 9.87 4.42 4.72
N TYR A 41 9.30 3.29 4.31
CA TYR A 41 8.96 2.18 5.20
C TYR A 41 8.90 0.85 4.43
N PRO A 42 9.11 -0.30 5.11
CA PRO A 42 8.97 -1.60 4.46
C PRO A 42 7.51 -1.85 4.08
N PHE A 43 7.23 -1.92 2.77
CA PHE A 43 5.88 -2.06 2.26
C PHE A 43 5.24 -3.38 2.71
N ILE A 44 5.96 -4.50 2.55
CA ILE A 44 5.52 -5.84 2.97
C ILE A 44 5.82 -6.04 4.46
N SER A 45 5.14 -5.28 5.32
CA SER A 45 5.24 -5.38 6.79
C SER A 45 3.97 -4.92 7.48
N GLU A 46 3.85 -5.14 8.79
CA GLU A 46 2.76 -4.55 9.61
C GLU A 46 3.01 -3.08 9.98
N LYS A 47 4.17 -2.52 9.63
CA LYS A 47 4.50 -1.13 9.92
C LYS A 47 3.49 -0.21 9.22
N LYS A 48 2.95 0.75 9.97
CA LYS A 48 2.02 1.76 9.44
C LYS A 48 2.78 2.73 8.52
N ALA A 49 2.18 3.06 7.38
CA ALA A 49 2.74 3.96 6.37
C ALA A 49 2.73 5.45 6.78
N GLY A 50 2.10 5.79 7.92
CA GLY A 50 1.78 7.16 8.29
C GLY A 50 0.44 7.59 7.68
N SER A 51 0.29 8.88 7.35
CA SER A 51 -0.89 9.41 6.69
C SER A 51 -1.03 8.85 5.27
N ILE A 52 -2.20 8.28 4.98
CA ILE A 52 -2.49 7.60 3.72
C ILE A 52 -3.25 8.57 2.83
N TYR A 53 -2.70 8.77 1.64
CA TYR A 53 -3.32 9.60 0.63
C TYR A 53 -3.60 8.79 -0.62
N ILE A 54 -4.75 9.04 -1.23
CA ILE A 54 -5.12 8.49 -2.53
C ILE A 54 -5.05 9.58 -3.59
N THR A 55 -5.05 9.15 -4.85
CA THR A 55 -5.08 10.05 -6.00
C THR A 55 -6.44 9.93 -6.66
N ASN A 56 -7.18 11.03 -6.79
CA ASN A 56 -8.48 11.01 -7.48
C ASN A 56 -8.30 10.99 -9.01
N VAL A 57 -9.41 10.91 -9.74
CA VAL A 57 -9.41 10.91 -11.22
C VAL A 57 -8.81 12.21 -11.80
N GLN A 58 -8.89 13.31 -11.04
CA GLN A 58 -8.28 14.60 -11.37
C GLN A 58 -6.79 14.69 -10.98
N LEU A 59 -6.17 13.57 -10.60
CA LEU A 59 -4.76 13.47 -10.18
C LEU A 59 -4.39 14.27 -8.92
N GLN A 60 -5.39 14.60 -8.10
CA GLN A 60 -5.19 15.31 -6.84
C GLN A 60 -5.00 14.33 -5.70
N LYS A 61 -4.10 14.70 -4.79
CA LYS A 61 -3.82 13.95 -3.56
C LYS A 61 -4.90 14.27 -2.52
N VAL A 62 -5.66 13.26 -2.11
CA VAL A 62 -6.76 13.37 -1.16
C VAL A 62 -6.47 12.49 0.05
N ASP A 63 -6.78 12.98 1.26
CA ASP A 63 -6.67 12.18 2.48
C ASP A 63 -7.69 11.03 2.43
N TYR A 64 -7.20 9.80 2.60
CA TYR A 64 -8.05 8.62 2.60
C TYR A 64 -9.15 8.67 3.67
N ASN A 65 -8.87 9.28 4.83
CA ASN A 65 -9.82 9.31 5.95
C ASN A 65 -11.01 10.23 5.71
N HIS A 66 -10.97 11.09 4.69
CA HIS A 66 -12.09 11.95 4.30
C HIS A 66 -13.06 11.23 3.34
N LEU A 67 -12.69 10.05 2.85
CA LEU A 67 -13.59 9.25 2.03
C LEU A 67 -14.69 8.68 2.92
N GLY A 68 -15.95 9.02 2.60
CA GLY A 68 -17.10 8.41 3.24
C GLY A 68 -17.22 6.93 2.92
N THR A 69 -18.18 6.26 3.57
CA THR A 69 -18.51 4.88 3.27
C THR A 69 -19.04 4.74 1.85
N ASP A 70 -18.70 3.64 1.18
CA ASP A 70 -19.21 3.36 -0.15
C ASP A 70 -20.75 3.23 -0.09
N ILE A 71 -21.46 3.86 -1.04
CA ILE A 71 -22.91 3.72 -1.17
C ILE A 71 -23.33 2.29 -1.55
N PHE A 72 -22.39 1.50 -2.06
CA PHE A 72 -22.56 0.09 -2.37
C PHE A 72 -22.07 -0.85 -1.25
N ASP A 73 -21.68 -0.32 -0.09
CA ASP A 73 -21.30 -1.16 1.05
C ASP A 73 -22.56 -1.95 1.48
N PRO A 74 -22.58 -3.28 1.32
CA PRO A 74 -23.73 -4.06 1.71
C PRO A 74 -23.89 -3.90 3.22
N LYS A 75 -25.03 -3.34 3.64
CA LYS A 75 -25.39 -3.28 5.06
C LYS A 75 -25.26 -4.69 5.67
N PRO A 76 -24.80 -4.78 6.93
CA PRO A 76 -24.60 -6.05 7.61
C PRO A 76 -25.87 -6.91 7.68
#